data_AF-A0A5C1AH79-F1
#
_entry.id   AF-A0A5C1AH79-F1
#
_cell.length_a   1.000
_cell.length_b   1.000
_cell.length_c   1.000
_cell.angle_alpha   90.00
_cell.angle_beta   90.00
_cell.angle_gamma   90.00
#
_symmetry.space_group_name_H-M   'P 1'
#
loop_
_entity.id
_entity.type
_entity.pdbx_description
1 polymer ?
#
loop_
_entity_poly.entity_id
_entity_poly.type
_entity_poly.pdbx_seq_one_letter_code
_entity_poly.pdbx_strand_id
1 'polypeptide(L)'
;MVEVGRKCEAFLTRTVRHVPVNDVQADEIWGFVGCKERTKQRNGYGEEVGDAWCFVAIERDTKLILAWHLDKRTTDATVMFSADLRDATDGRLPVVPERRPRRVRPRDRLRPTGEDLRHDG
;
A
#
# COMPACT_ATOMS: atom_id res chain seq x y z
N MET A 1 8.31 -21.59 -10.80
CA MET A 1 7.77 -20.60 -9.84
C MET A 1 8.01 -19.16 -10.29
N VAL A 2 9.14 -18.83 -10.95
CA VAL A 2 9.42 -17.49 -11.53
C VAL A 2 8.37 -17.04 -12.54
N GLU A 3 7.88 -17.94 -13.39
CA GLU A 3 6.90 -17.58 -14.44
C GLU A 3 5.53 -17.19 -13.89
N VAL A 4 5.11 -17.79 -12.77
CA VAL A 4 3.85 -17.45 -12.09
C VAL A 4 3.97 -16.08 -11.43
N GLY A 5 5.11 -15.79 -10.79
CA GLY A 5 5.38 -14.48 -10.20
C GLY A 5 5.26 -13.34 -11.21
N ARG A 6 5.92 -13.46 -12.36
CA ARG A 6 5.85 -12.47 -13.45
C ARG A 6 4.42 -12.28 -13.99
N LYS A 7 3.64 -13.37 -14.06
CA LYS A 7 2.23 -13.29 -14.50
C LYS A 7 1.36 -12.57 -13.45
N CYS A 8 1.59 -12.80 -12.17
CA CYS A 8 0.89 -12.09 -11.08
C CYS A 8 1.24 -10.60 -11.06
N GLU A 9 2.51 -10.26 -11.24
CA GLU A 9 2.98 -8.89 -11.37
C GLU A 9 2.30 -8.18 -12.55
N ALA A 10 2.39 -8.75 -13.75
CA ALA A 10 1.74 -8.21 -14.94
C ALA A 10 0.22 -8.10 -14.80
N PHE A 11 -0.41 -9.06 -14.11
CA PHE A 11 -1.85 -9.03 -13.83
C PHE A 11 -2.20 -7.86 -12.91
N LEU A 12 -1.44 -7.63 -11.84
CA LEU A 12 -1.68 -6.53 -10.90
C LEU A 12 -1.50 -5.18 -11.61
N THR A 13 -0.38 -4.96 -12.31
CA THR A 13 -0.09 -3.73 -13.06
C THR A 13 -1.13 -3.43 -14.15
N ARG A 14 -1.75 -4.47 -14.73
CA ARG A 14 -2.82 -4.31 -15.72
C ARG A 14 -4.17 -4.01 -15.09
N THR A 15 -4.46 -4.62 -13.95
CA THR A 15 -5.82 -4.60 -13.34
C THR A 15 -6.00 -3.42 -12.41
N VAL A 16 -4.97 -3.08 -11.63
CA VAL A 16 -5.01 -2.02 -10.62
C VAL A 16 -4.45 -0.74 -11.25
N ARG A 17 -5.31 0.01 -11.94
CA ARG A 17 -4.96 1.30 -12.54
C ARG A 17 -6.04 2.33 -12.32
N HIS A 18 -5.62 3.59 -12.14
CA HIS A 18 -6.51 4.74 -11.93
C HIS A 18 -7.50 4.52 -10.79
N VAL A 19 -7.07 3.84 -9.72
CA VAL A 19 -7.91 3.63 -8.54
C VAL A 19 -8.01 4.94 -7.79
N PRO A 20 -9.23 5.47 -7.53
CA PRO A 20 -9.40 6.62 -6.67
C PRO A 20 -9.12 6.20 -5.23
N VAL A 21 -8.07 6.77 -4.63
CA VAL A 21 -7.63 6.42 -3.28
C VAL A 21 -7.54 7.68 -2.42
N ASN A 22 -7.96 7.56 -1.16
CA ASN A 22 -7.92 8.70 -0.22
C ASN A 22 -6.72 8.61 0.74
N ASP A 23 -6.31 7.40 1.11
CA ASP A 23 -5.26 7.15 2.09
C ASP A 23 -4.54 5.85 1.72
N VAL A 24 -3.23 5.96 1.47
CA VAL A 24 -2.37 4.84 1.12
C VAL A 24 -1.34 4.65 2.20
N GLN A 25 -1.22 3.40 2.66
CA GLN A 25 -0.17 2.96 3.58
C GLN A 25 0.92 2.29 2.76
N ALA A 26 2.11 2.89 2.74
CA ALA A 26 3.32 2.25 2.24
C ALA A 26 4.11 1.68 3.42
N ASP A 27 4.58 0.44 3.27
CA ASP A 27 5.40 -0.24 4.27
C ASP A 27 6.56 -0.98 3.59
N GLU A 28 7.62 -1.25 4.36
CA GLU A 28 8.83 -1.94 3.94
C GLU A 28 9.08 -3.14 4.86
N ILE A 29 8.90 -4.34 4.31
CA ILE A 29 9.07 -5.59 5.06
C ILE A 29 10.44 -6.17 4.73
N TRP A 30 11.26 -6.38 5.75
CA TRP A 30 12.55 -7.05 5.62
C TRP A 30 12.42 -8.58 5.70
N GLY A 31 13.08 -9.26 4.79
CA GLY A 31 13.26 -10.71 4.78
C GLY A 31 14.62 -11.12 4.23
N PHE A 32 14.82 -12.43 4.02
CA PHE A 32 16.03 -12.96 3.39
C PHE A 32 15.72 -14.18 2.53
N VAL A 33 16.51 -14.36 1.47
CA VAL A 33 16.48 -15.55 0.61
C VAL A 33 17.69 -16.41 0.96
N GLY A 34 17.43 -17.64 1.43
CA GLY A 34 18.47 -18.61 1.83
C GLY A 34 19.18 -18.28 3.14
N CYS A 35 19.81 -17.11 3.24
CA CYS A 35 20.45 -16.65 4.47
C CYS A 35 20.49 -15.11 4.54
N LYS A 36 20.72 -14.56 5.74
CA LYS A 36 20.91 -13.10 5.93
C LYS A 36 22.15 -12.61 5.21
N GLU A 37 22.18 -11.33 4.82
CA GLU A 37 23.27 -10.72 4.04
C GLU A 37 24.67 -10.92 4.67
N ARG A 38 24.78 -10.86 6.01
CA ARG A 38 26.06 -11.12 6.70
C ARG A 38 26.57 -12.55 6.49
N THR A 39 25.67 -13.53 6.43
CA THR A 39 26.03 -14.93 6.18
C THR A 39 26.34 -15.14 4.70
N LYS A 40 25.62 -14.47 3.79
CA LYS A 40 25.92 -14.45 2.35
C LYS A 40 27.37 -14.02 2.11
N GLN A 41 27.79 -12.89 2.69
CA GLN A 41 29.15 -12.37 2.55
C GLN A 41 30.22 -13.34 3.06
N ARG A 42 29.96 -14.03 4.19
CA ARG A 42 30.92 -15.01 4.75
C ARG A 42 31.08 -16.25 3.87
N ASN A 43 29.98 -16.69 3.24
CA ASN A 43 29.95 -17.93 2.49
C ASN A 43 30.19 -17.73 0.98
N GLY A 44 30.31 -16.46 0.52
CA GLY A 44 30.56 -16.13 -0.88
C GLY A 44 29.39 -16.46 -1.81
N TYR A 45 28.15 -16.40 -1.31
CA TYR A 45 26.97 -16.61 -2.16
C TYR A 45 26.72 -15.42 -3.11
N GLY A 46 26.09 -15.69 -4.26
CA GLY A 46 25.76 -14.69 -5.27
C GLY A 46 24.64 -13.74 -4.82
N GLU A 47 24.35 -12.73 -5.66
CA GLU A 47 23.37 -11.68 -5.37
C GLU A 47 21.93 -12.19 -5.18
N GLU A 48 21.64 -13.38 -5.69
CA GLU A 48 20.35 -14.06 -5.53
C GLU A 48 20.06 -14.53 -4.09
N VAL A 49 21.09 -14.55 -3.24
CA VAL A 49 21.00 -14.89 -1.81
C VAL A 49 21.21 -13.64 -0.98
N GLY A 50 20.62 -13.58 0.22
CA GLY A 50 20.83 -12.48 1.16
C GLY A 50 19.54 -11.78 1.54
N ASP A 51 19.66 -10.53 1.93
CA ASP A 51 18.50 -9.73 2.36
C ASP A 51 17.60 -9.39 1.17
N ALA A 52 16.31 -9.30 1.43
CA ALA A 52 15.28 -8.91 0.48
C ALA A 52 14.31 -7.95 1.15
N TRP A 53 13.95 -6.87 0.46
CA TRP A 53 13.09 -5.81 0.94
C TRP A 53 11.84 -5.77 0.07
N CYS A 54 10.70 -6.03 0.70
CA CYS A 54 9.39 -5.99 0.06
C CYS A 54 8.72 -4.67 0.38
N PHE A 55 8.61 -3.82 -0.64
CA PHE A 55 7.85 -2.57 -0.60
C PHE A 55 6.40 -2.87 -0.97
N VAL A 56 5.44 -2.42 -0.17
CA VAL A 56 4.03 -2.65 -0.44
C VAL A 56 3.21 -1.40 -0.16
N ALA A 57 2.32 -1.04 -1.10
CA ALA A 57 1.34 0.03 -0.95
C ALA A 57 -0.06 -0.55 -0.85
N ILE A 58 -0.76 -0.25 0.23
CA ILE A 58 -2.10 -0.76 0.52
C ILE A 58 -3.05 0.42 0.75
N GLU A 59 -4.19 0.40 0.07
CA GLU A 59 -5.28 1.33 0.33
C GLU A 59 -5.97 0.97 1.66
N ARG A 60 -6.17 1.97 2.52
CA ARG A 60 -6.53 1.71 3.92
C ARG A 60 -7.90 1.08 4.10
N ASP A 61 -8.91 1.47 3.34
CA ASP A 61 -10.31 1.13 3.63
C ASP A 61 -10.73 -0.18 2.93
N THR A 62 -10.33 -0.35 1.67
CA THR A 62 -10.57 -1.54 0.83
C THR A 62 -9.53 -2.63 1.02
N LYS A 63 -8.37 -2.31 1.62
CA LYS A 63 -7.21 -3.20 1.76
C LYS A 63 -6.66 -3.68 0.41
N LEU A 64 -6.94 -2.95 -0.67
CA LEU A 64 -6.40 -3.25 -1.99
C LEU A 64 -4.90 -2.96 -2.02
N ILE A 65 -4.11 -3.93 -2.50
CA ILE A 65 -2.69 -3.71 -2.82
C ILE A 65 -2.63 -2.93 -4.13
N LEU A 66 -2.08 -1.72 -4.07
CA LEU A 66 -1.96 -0.81 -5.20
C LEU A 66 -0.71 -1.09 -6.02
N ALA A 67 0.40 -1.29 -5.33
CA ALA A 67 1.70 -1.61 -5.91
C ALA A 67 2.52 -2.43 -4.91
N TRP A 68 3.43 -3.24 -5.42
CA TRP A 68 4.44 -3.93 -4.62
C TRP A 68 5.73 -4.05 -5.43
N HIS A 69 6.87 -4.03 -4.75
CA HIS A 69 8.19 -4.22 -5.38
C HIS A 69 9.08 -5.02 -4.44
N LEU A 70 9.79 -6.02 -4.96
CA LEU A 70 10.72 -6.84 -4.19
C LEU A 70 12.13 -6.66 -4.74
N ASP A 71 13.03 -6.13 -3.92
CA ASP A 71 14.39 -5.84 -4.35
C ASP A 71 15.36 -5.80 -3.16
N LYS A 72 16.63 -5.51 -3.42
CA LYS A 72 17.58 -5.07 -2.40
C LYS A 72 17.19 -3.67 -1.91
N ARG A 73 17.60 -3.31 -0.69
CA ARG A 73 17.37 -1.97 -0.12
C ARG A 73 18.23 -0.93 -0.83
N THR A 74 17.77 -0.49 -1.98
CA THR A 74 18.41 0.53 -2.80
C THR A 74 17.43 1.68 -3.03
N THR A 75 17.96 2.87 -3.31
CA THR A 75 17.13 4.04 -3.64
C THR A 75 16.36 3.81 -4.94
N ASP A 76 16.96 3.11 -5.90
CA ASP A 76 16.31 2.80 -7.19
C ASP A 76 15.05 1.95 -6.99
N ALA A 77 15.08 0.98 -6.09
CA ALA A 77 13.92 0.18 -5.73
C ALA A 77 12.76 1.04 -5.20
N THR A 78 13.06 2.03 -4.36
CA THR A 78 12.05 2.97 -3.83
C THR A 78 11.49 3.88 -4.93
N VAL A 79 12.32 4.30 -5.88
CA VAL A 79 11.88 5.13 -7.03
C VAL A 79 10.96 4.34 -7.94
N MET A 80 11.31 3.09 -8.27
CA MET A 80 10.49 2.19 -9.07
C MET A 80 9.13 1.95 -8.40
N PHE A 81 9.12 1.60 -7.12
CA PHE A 81 7.90 1.42 -6.34
C PHE A 81 7.01 2.68 -6.32
N SER A 82 7.62 3.86 -6.20
CA SER A 82 6.89 5.13 -6.21
C SER A 82 6.26 5.43 -7.58
N ALA A 83 6.94 5.05 -8.66
CA ALA A 83 6.41 5.17 -10.02
C ALA A 83 5.21 4.22 -10.23
N ASP A 84 5.34 2.96 -9.83
CA ASP A 84 4.26 1.97 -9.93
C ASP A 84 3.02 2.39 -9.13
N LEU A 85 3.23 2.92 -7.92
CA LEU A 85 2.14 3.44 -7.09
C LEU A 85 1.45 4.65 -7.75
N ARG A 86 2.20 5.50 -8.45
CA ARG A 86 1.64 6.64 -9.17
C ARG A 86 0.78 6.19 -10.34
N ASP A 87 1.19 5.17 -11.07
CA ASP A 87 0.43 4.61 -12.18
C ASP A 87 -0.83 3.84 -11.74
N ALA A 88 -0.77 3.21 -10.56
CA ALA A 88 -1.91 2.51 -9.97
C ALA A 88 -3.04 3.47 -9.52
N THR A 89 -2.71 4.72 -9.22
CA THR A 89 -3.63 5.71 -8.63
C THR A 89 -4.06 6.78 -9.63
N ASP A 90 -5.17 7.46 -9.35
CA ASP A 90 -5.68 8.54 -10.21
C ASP A 90 -4.91 9.87 -10.09
N GLY A 91 -3.75 9.86 -9.42
CA GLY A 91 -2.91 11.03 -9.18
C GLY A 91 -3.29 11.87 -7.95
N ARG A 92 -4.29 11.45 -7.15
CA ARG A 92 -4.70 12.14 -5.91
C ARG A 92 -4.14 11.51 -4.63
N LEU A 93 -2.85 11.22 -4.60
CA LEU A 93 -2.22 10.72 -3.38
C LEU A 93 -1.86 11.86 -2.42
N PRO A 94 -2.54 12.06 -1.28
CA PRO A 94 -1.91 12.68 -0.14
C PRO A 94 -0.84 11.70 0.38
N VAL A 95 0.43 12.06 0.22
CA VAL A 95 1.53 11.37 0.88
C VAL A 95 1.37 11.62 2.39
N VAL A 96 0.98 10.60 3.15
CA VAL A 96 0.89 10.70 4.61
C VAL A 96 2.02 9.87 5.22
N PRO A 97 3.20 10.47 5.50
CA PRO A 97 4.22 9.79 6.28
C PRO A 97 3.77 9.79 7.75
N GLU A 98 3.72 8.59 8.33
CA GLU A 98 3.61 8.32 9.76
C GLU A 98 2.38 8.91 10.51
N ARG A 99 1.46 8.00 10.84
CA ARG A 99 0.58 8.00 12.03
C ARG A 99 0.12 9.37 12.57
N ARG A 100 -1.03 9.86 12.09
CA ARG A 100 -1.91 10.77 12.86
C ARG A 100 -3.20 10.01 13.23
N PRO A 101 -3.67 10.06 14.49
CA PRO A 101 -4.99 9.54 14.82
C PRO A 101 -6.07 10.33 14.06
N ARG A 102 -6.98 9.62 13.39
CA ARG A 102 -8.10 10.22 12.65
C ARG A 102 -8.87 11.18 13.56
N ARG A 103 -9.02 12.44 13.15
CA ARG A 103 -10.00 13.35 13.74
C ARG A 103 -11.37 12.78 13.38
N VAL A 104 -12.09 12.23 14.36
CA VAL A 104 -13.45 11.73 14.18
C VAL A 104 -14.30 12.91 13.67
N ARG A 105 -14.82 12.80 12.45
CA ARG A 105 -15.85 13.72 11.96
C ARG A 105 -17.11 13.46 12.79
N PRO A 106 -17.72 14.48 13.42
CA PRO A 106 -18.98 14.31 14.14
C PRO A 106 -20.03 13.75 13.17
N ARG A 107 -20.55 12.57 13.50
CA ARG A 107 -21.64 11.91 12.79
C ARG A 107 -22.85 12.83 12.80
N ASP A 108 -23.51 12.90 11.65
CA ASP A 108 -24.58 13.81 11.28
C ASP A 108 -25.53 14.22 12.42
N ARG A 109 -25.61 15.54 12.57
CA ARG A 109 -26.64 16.26 13.32
C ARG A 109 -28.00 15.87 12.72
N LEU A 110 -28.74 14.99 13.41
CA LEU A 110 -30.13 14.65 13.08
C LEU A 110 -30.92 15.93 12.80
N ARG A 111 -31.57 15.99 11.62
CA ARG A 111 -32.50 17.05 11.25
C ARG A 111 -33.62 17.14 12.29
N PRO A 112 -34.04 18.35 12.69
CA PRO A 112 -35.30 18.50 13.41
C PRO A 112 -36.44 18.34 12.40
N THR A 113 -37.22 17.26 12.52
CA THR A 113 -38.53 17.17 11.87
C THR A 113 -39.52 17.90 12.76
N GLY A 114 -39.90 19.11 12.36
CA GLY A 114 -41.06 19.80 12.90
C GLY A 114 -42.23 19.61 11.94
N GLU A 115 -43.31 19.03 12.47
CA GLU A 115 -44.71 19.01 12.02
C GLU A 115 -45.37 17.89 12.85
N ASP A 116 -46.56 17.96 13.42
CA ASP A 116 -47.50 19.04 13.68
C ASP A 116 -48.66 18.39 14.48
N LEU A 117 -49.28 19.16 15.36
CA LEU A 117 -50.73 19.15 15.65
C LEU A 117 -51.44 18.00 16.43
N ARG A 118 -52.00 18.44 17.58
CA ARG A 118 -53.40 18.26 18.09
C ARG A 118 -53.77 17.04 18.96
N HIS A 119 -54.75 17.35 19.84
CA HIS A 119 -55.54 16.52 20.77
C HIS A 119 -54.86 16.22 22.13
N ASP A 120 -55.40 16.53 23.30
CA ASP A 120 -56.74 16.86 23.82
C ASP A 120 -56.55 17.77 25.05
N GLY A 121 -57.44 18.72 25.40
CA GLY A 121 -58.76 18.46 25.96
C GLY A 121 -58.70 18.61 27.48
#